data_AF-A0A1B0GR96-F1
#
_entry.id   AF-A0A1B0GR96-F1
#
_cell.length_a   1.000
_cell.length_b   1.000
_cell.length_c   1.000
_cell.angle_alpha   90.00
_cell.angle_beta   90.00
_cell.angle_gamma   90.00
#
_symmetry.space_group_name_H-M   'P 1'
#
loop_
_entity.id
_entity.type
_entity.pdbx_description
1 polymer ?
#
loop_
_entity_poly.entity_id
_entity_poly.type
_entity_poly.pdbx_seq_one_letter_code
_entity_poly.pdbx_strand_id
1 'polypeptide(L)'
;MAESGGSSGSSQSPERPSSLADRNGALKCTFSAAGHSTGLLQGLAALRAQGQLLDVVLTVNSEAFHAHKVVLAACSDYFRCCRWWSCARTS
;
A
#
# COMPACT_ATOMS: atom_id res chain seq x y z
N MET A 1 48.01 30.30 35.00
CA MET A 1 48.58 28.99 35.35
C MET A 1 47.42 28.01 35.38
N ALA A 2 47.44 27.01 34.49
CA ALA A 2 46.46 25.93 34.41
C ALA A 2 46.76 24.89 35.50
N GLU A 3 45.75 24.10 35.94
CA GLU A 3 45.77 22.62 36.01
C GLU A 3 44.35 22.04 36.31
N SER A 4 43.98 21.07 35.45
CA SER A 4 43.18 19.83 35.62
C SER A 4 42.00 19.70 36.60
N GLY A 5 40.80 19.50 36.03
CA GLY A 5 40.16 18.18 35.84
C GLY A 5 39.84 17.27 37.04
N GLY A 6 38.53 17.03 37.25
CA GLY A 6 37.97 15.71 37.61
C GLY A 6 37.55 15.47 39.07
N SER A 7 36.24 15.55 39.35
CA SER A 7 35.63 14.81 40.47
C SER A 7 34.15 14.49 40.20
N SER A 8 33.80 13.26 40.55
CA SER A 8 32.53 12.54 40.45
C SER A 8 31.45 13.01 41.42
N GLY A 9 30.18 12.77 41.09
CA GLY A 9 29.13 12.60 42.11
C GLY A 9 27.70 12.97 41.72
N SER A 10 26.94 11.95 41.32
CA SER A 10 25.57 11.64 41.77
C SER A 10 24.39 12.59 41.50
N SER A 11 23.37 11.97 40.85
CA SER A 11 21.94 12.08 41.20
C SER A 11 21.24 13.40 40.78
N GLN A 12 20.01 13.48 40.27
CA GLN A 12 18.83 12.64 40.35
C GLN A 12 17.94 12.99 39.13
N SER A 13 17.30 11.97 38.57
CA SER A 13 16.20 12.10 37.61
C SER A 13 14.93 12.55 38.34
N PRO A 14 14.13 13.51 37.84
CA PRO A 14 12.76 13.68 38.29
C PRO A 14 11.84 12.83 37.39
N GLU A 15 11.61 11.60 37.86
CA GLU A 15 10.29 10.95 37.98
C GLU A 15 9.21 11.48 37.02
N ARG A 16 9.05 10.86 35.85
CA ARG A 16 7.87 11.08 35.00
C ARG A 16 6.69 10.26 35.56
N PRO A 17 5.52 10.88 35.79
CA PRO A 17 4.40 10.24 36.45
C PRO A 17 3.82 9.08 35.63
N SER A 18 3.36 8.09 36.38
CA SER A 18 2.79 6.84 35.96
C SER A 18 1.38 6.99 35.36
N SER A 19 1.11 6.10 34.41
CA SER A 19 -0.16 5.37 34.25
C SER A 19 -1.26 5.92 33.32
N LEU A 20 -1.55 5.08 32.31
CA LEU A 20 -2.84 4.82 31.62
C LEU A 20 -3.23 5.61 30.36
N ALA A 21 -2.36 5.72 29.35
CA ALA A 21 -2.82 6.11 28.01
C ALA A 21 -2.06 5.52 26.81
N ASP A 22 -1.62 4.26 26.85
CA ASP A 22 -1.05 3.59 25.65
C ASP A 22 -1.48 2.12 25.53
N ARG A 23 -2.77 1.80 25.77
CA ARG A 23 -3.32 0.44 25.52
C ARG A 23 -3.84 0.25 24.09
N ASN A 24 -3.47 1.12 23.16
CA ASN A 24 -3.85 0.98 21.76
C ASN A 24 -2.66 1.17 20.80
N GLY A 25 -1.47 0.73 21.24
CA GLY A 25 -0.32 0.55 20.36
C GLY A 25 -0.68 -0.46 19.29
N ALA A 26 -1.23 0.06 18.19
CA ALA A 26 -1.67 -0.69 17.03
C ALA A 26 -0.60 -1.73 16.69
N LEU A 27 -0.94 -3.00 16.88
CA LEU A 27 -0.10 -4.13 16.50
C LEU A 27 0.13 -4.00 15.00
N LYS A 28 1.24 -3.37 14.62
CA LYS A 28 1.64 -3.19 13.23
C LYS A 28 2.19 -4.53 12.75
N CYS A 29 1.29 -5.48 12.52
CA CYS A 29 1.60 -6.76 11.92
C CYS A 29 1.92 -6.51 10.44
N THR A 30 3.20 -6.33 10.13
CA THR A 30 3.65 -6.25 8.75
C THR A 30 3.74 -7.66 8.21
N PHE A 31 2.71 -8.10 7.47
CA PHE A 31 2.71 -9.39 6.78
C PHE A 31 3.42 -9.23 5.43
N SER A 32 4.56 -9.89 5.29
CA SER A 32 5.32 -9.97 4.04
C SER A 32 5.58 -11.45 3.73
N ALA A 33 4.88 -11.98 2.74
CA ALA A 33 5.15 -13.30 2.20
C ALA A 33 5.94 -13.15 0.89
N ALA A 34 7.12 -13.77 0.84
CA ALA A 34 7.93 -13.81 -0.38
C ALA A 34 7.11 -14.45 -1.52
N GLY A 35 6.97 -13.75 -2.65
CA GLY A 35 6.23 -14.24 -3.82
C GLY A 35 4.71 -14.03 -3.78
N HIS A 36 4.15 -13.39 -2.75
CA HIS A 36 2.72 -13.07 -2.70
C HIS A 36 2.25 -12.25 -3.90
N SER A 37 3.04 -11.25 -4.31
CA SER A 37 2.77 -10.44 -5.51
C SER A 37 2.73 -11.28 -6.79
N THR A 38 3.66 -12.22 -6.95
CA THR A 38 3.70 -13.12 -8.11
C THR A 38 2.48 -14.03 -8.17
N GLY A 39 2.09 -14.63 -7.03
CA GLY A 39 0.90 -15.47 -6.95
C GLY A 39 -0.40 -14.68 -7.24
N LEU A 40 -0.48 -13.45 -6.75
CA LEU A 40 -1.59 -12.54 -7.04
C LEU A 40 -1.67 -12.22 -8.54
N LEU A 41 -0.54 -11.84 -9.16
CA LEU A 41 -0.49 -11.54 -10.60
C LEU A 41 -0.83 -12.77 -11.47
N GLN A 42 -0.37 -13.97 -11.08
CA GLN A 42 -0.74 -15.21 -11.75
C GLN A 42 -2.24 -15.50 -11.65
N GLY A 43 -2.83 -15.29 -10.47
CA GLY A 43 -4.28 -15.42 -10.28
C GLY A 43 -5.08 -14.46 -11.16
N LEU A 44 -4.67 -13.19 -11.23
CA LEU A 44 -5.30 -12.19 -12.11
C LEU A 44 -5.16 -12.54 -13.59
N ALA A 45 -4.01 -13.05 -14.01
CA ALA A 45 -3.80 -13.51 -15.39
C ALA A 45 -4.71 -14.70 -15.74
N ALA A 46 -4.87 -15.66 -14.82
CA ALA A 46 -5.78 -16.78 -14.98
C ALA A 46 -7.24 -16.32 -15.08
N LEU A 47 -7.67 -15.38 -14.23
CA LEU A 47 -9.00 -14.78 -14.29
C LEU A 47 -9.25 -14.08 -15.63
N ARG A 48 -8.23 -13.38 -16.16
CA ARG A 48 -8.31 -12.75 -17.49
C ARG A 48 -8.53 -13.79 -18.58
N ALA A 49 -7.76 -14.88 -18.55
CA ALA A 49 -7.90 -15.97 -19.52
C ALA A 49 -9.26 -16.69 -19.45
N GLN A 50 -9.83 -16.79 -18.24
CA GLN A 50 -11.15 -17.40 -18.01
C GLN A 50 -12.32 -16.46 -18.30
N GLY A 51 -12.06 -15.18 -18.61
CA GLY A 51 -13.14 -14.23 -18.86
C GLY A 51 -13.82 -13.71 -17.58
N GLN A 52 -13.21 -13.87 -16.40
CA GLN A 52 -13.86 -13.60 -15.12
C GLN A 52 -13.41 -12.27 -14.50
N LEU A 53 -14.37 -11.61 -13.84
CA LEU A 53 -14.18 -10.31 -13.16
C LEU A 53 -13.69 -9.19 -14.09
N LEU A 54 -13.89 -9.36 -15.40
CA LEU A 54 -13.56 -8.37 -16.41
C LEU A 54 -14.61 -7.26 -16.36
N ASP A 55 -14.22 -6.14 -15.79
CA ASP A 55 -15.06 -4.96 -15.61
C ASP A 55 -14.83 -3.92 -16.71
N VAL A 56 -13.89 -4.18 -17.63
CA VAL A 56 -13.65 -3.30 -18.76
C VAL A 56 -13.16 -3.92 -20.05
N VAL A 57 -13.46 -3.24 -21.15
CA VAL A 57 -13.01 -3.53 -22.51
C VAL A 57 -12.30 -2.30 -23.07
N LEU A 58 -11.05 -2.46 -23.47
CA LEU A 58 -10.24 -1.48 -24.17
C LEU A 58 -10.35 -1.75 -25.66
N THR A 59 -10.83 -0.79 -26.45
CA THR A 59 -10.84 -0.91 -27.90
C THR A 59 -9.66 -0.15 -28.49
N VAL A 60 -8.78 -0.84 -29.21
CA VAL A 60 -7.61 -0.24 -29.87
C VAL A 60 -7.58 -0.72 -31.31
N ASN A 61 -7.54 0.20 -32.27
CA ASN A 61 -7.52 -0.12 -33.71
C ASN A 61 -8.62 -1.13 -34.13
N SER A 62 -9.84 -0.96 -33.61
CA SER A 62 -11.00 -1.84 -33.84
C SER A 62 -10.94 -3.22 -33.19
N GLU A 63 -9.91 -3.53 -32.40
CA GLU A 63 -9.82 -4.77 -31.61
C GLU A 63 -10.19 -4.53 -30.15
N ALA A 64 -10.93 -5.45 -29.54
CA ALA A 64 -11.44 -5.34 -28.17
C ALA A 64 -10.63 -6.21 -27.20
N PHE A 65 -10.05 -5.58 -26.19
CA PHE A 65 -9.23 -6.23 -25.15
C PHE A 65 -9.94 -6.18 -23.81
N HIS A 66 -10.29 -7.34 -23.26
CA HIS A 66 -10.92 -7.38 -21.95
C HIS A 66 -9.85 -7.38 -20.85
N ALA A 67 -10.04 -6.55 -19.82
CA ALA A 67 -9.09 -6.38 -18.74
C ALA A 67 -9.78 -6.05 -17.41
N HIS A 68 -8.97 -5.97 -16.35
CA HIS A 68 -9.38 -5.54 -15.02
C HIS A 68 -9.01 -4.07 -14.80
N LYS A 69 -9.99 -3.20 -14.51
CA LYS A 69 -9.75 -1.77 -14.26
C LYS A 69 -8.77 -1.56 -13.12
N VAL A 70 -8.89 -2.35 -12.07
CA VAL A 70 -8.03 -2.26 -10.87
C VAL A 70 -6.56 -2.49 -11.21
N VAL A 71 -6.26 -3.41 -12.13
CA VAL A 71 -4.88 -3.73 -12.54
C VAL A 71 -4.32 -2.60 -13.39
N LEU A 72 -5.09 -2.11 -14.36
CA LEU A 72 -4.70 -0.97 -15.19
C LEU A 72 -4.45 0.29 -14.36
N ALA A 73 -5.32 0.55 -13.38
CA ALA A 73 -5.18 1.65 -12.44
C ALA A 73 -3.96 1.45 -11.51
N ALA A 74 -3.69 0.23 -11.04
CA ALA A 74 -2.53 -0.02 -10.19
C ALA A 74 -1.19 0.19 -10.93
N CYS A 75 -1.15 -0.12 -12.23
CA CYS A 75 0.08 -0.06 -13.03
C CYS A 75 0.27 1.27 -13.78
N SER A 76 -0.74 2.14 -13.86
CA SER A 76 -0.64 3.40 -14.61
C SER A 76 -1.60 4.47 -14.10
N ASP A 77 -1.06 5.67 -13.83
CA ASP A 77 -1.85 6.82 -13.40
C ASP A 77 -2.79 7.36 -14.50
N TYR A 78 -2.50 7.06 -15.77
CA TYR A 78 -3.39 7.39 -16.89
C TYR A 78 -4.78 6.79 -16.68
N PHE A 79 -4.85 5.50 -16.34
CA PHE A 79 -6.13 4.82 -16.10
C PHE A 79 -6.74 5.17 -14.73
N ARG A 80 -5.94 5.61 -13.75
CA ARG A 80 -6.44 6.07 -12.43
C ARG A 80 -7.16 7.40 -12.52
N CYS A 81 -6.59 8.34 -13.28
CA CYS A 81 -7.12 9.70 -13.39
C CYS A 81 -8.29 9.78 -14.38
N CYS A 82 -8.47 8.74 -15.22
CA CYS A 82 -9.63 8.58 -16.08
C CYS A 82 -10.92 8.28 -15.28
N ARG A 83 -11.42 9.29 -14.58
CA ARG A 83 -12.76 9.32 -13.94
C ARG A 83 -13.90 9.16 -14.95
N TRP A 84 -13.62 9.33 -16.25
CA TRP A 84 -14.59 9.27 -17.35
C TRP A 84 -15.19 7.88 -17.62
N TRP A 85 -14.62 6.79 -17.10
CA TRP A 85 -15.15 5.45 -17.38
C TRP A 85 -16.43 5.07 -16.64
N SER A 86 -16.86 5.86 -15.65
CA SER A 86 -18.18 5.68 -15.04
C SER A 86 -19.30 6.29 -15.88
N CYS A 87 -18.98 7.20 -16.82
CA CYS A 87 -19.97 7.92 -17.63
C CYS A 87 -20.20 7.33 -19.03
N ALA A 88 -19.55 6.22 -19.39
CA ALA A 88 -19.69 5.57 -20.70
C ALA A 88 -20.64 4.36 -20.69
N ARG A 89 -21.70 4.40 -19.86
CA ARG A 89 -22.84 3.48 -19.98
C ARG A 89 -24.06 4.30 -20.39
N THR A 90 -24.71 3.84 -21.45
CA THR A 90 -25.97 4.30 -22.10
C THR A 90 -25.92 5.61 -22.89
N SER A 91 -25.80 5.50 -24.21
CA SER A 91 -26.98 5.50 -25.10
C SER A 91 -26.72 4.69 -26.37
#